data_AF-A0A257PKT2-F1
#
_entry.id   AF-A0A257PKT2-F1
#
_cell.length_a   1.000
_cell.length_b   1.000
_cell.length_c   1.000
_cell.angle_alpha   90.00
_cell.angle_beta   90.00
_cell.angle_gamma   90.00
#
_symmetry.space_group_name_H-M   'P 1'
#
loop_
_entity.id
_entity.type
_entity.pdbx_description
1 polymer ?
#
loop_
_entity_poly.entity_id
_entity_poly.type
_entity_poly.pdbx_seq_one_letter_code
_entity_poly.pdbx_strand_id
1 'polypeptide(L)'
;MSNVQEQIDQIVKNNDVVLFMKGSPQFPMCGFSGRAVQLLKSCGVSQIKAVDVLQDEAIRQGIKEYANWPTIPQLYVKGEFVG
;
A
#
# COMPACT_ATOMS: atom_id res chain seq x y z
N MET A 1 15.65 -13.79 -0.62
CA MET A 1 14.30 -13.86 -0.01
C MET A 1 13.33 -14.27 -1.12
N SER A 2 12.04 -14.55 -0.88
CA SER A 2 11.13 -14.80 -2.02
C SER A 2 11.07 -13.52 -2.88
N ASN A 3 11.10 -13.65 -4.20
CA ASN A 3 11.12 -12.52 -5.17
C ASN A 3 10.09 -11.41 -4.82
N VAL A 4 8.90 -11.80 -4.36
CA VAL A 4 7.81 -10.88 -3.95
C VAL A 4 8.18 -10.00 -2.75
N GLN A 5 8.88 -10.55 -1.75
CA GLN A 5 9.25 -9.82 -0.55
C GLN A 5 10.31 -8.75 -0.87
N GLU A 6 11.26 -9.08 -1.75
CA GLU A 6 12.25 -8.13 -2.26
C GLU A 6 11.58 -7.03 -3.08
N GLN A 7 10.60 -7.38 -3.92
CA GLN A 7 9.81 -6.40 -4.68
C GLN A 7 9.04 -5.45 -3.75
N ILE A 8 8.39 -5.96 -2.70
CA ILE A 8 7.68 -5.14 -1.71
C ILE A 8 8.67 -4.20 -1.00
N ASP A 9 9.80 -4.73 -0.53
CA ASP A 9 10.85 -3.97 0.15
C ASP A 9 11.36 -2.81 -0.72
N GLN A 10 11.59 -3.08 -2.02
CA GLN A 10 11.98 -2.05 -2.98
C GLN A 10 10.89 -1.01 -3.19
N ILE A 11 9.62 -1.41 -3.26
CA ILE A 11 8.51 -0.46 -3.41
C ILE A 11 8.45 0.48 -2.21
N VAL A 12 8.50 -0.03 -0.98
CA VAL A 12 8.37 0.79 0.24
C VAL A 12 9.58 1.67 0.50
N LYS A 13 10.79 1.24 0.11
CA LYS A 13 12.02 2.03 0.30
C LYS A 13 12.25 3.08 -0.79
N ASN A 14 11.79 2.85 -2.03
CA ASN A 14 12.00 3.78 -3.14
C ASN A 14 10.93 4.88 -3.23
N ASN A 15 9.94 4.89 -2.34
CA ASN A 15 8.84 5.86 -2.36
C ASN A 15 8.56 6.36 -0.95
N ASP A 16 8.45 7.68 -0.78
CA ASP A 16 8.23 8.29 0.54
C ASP A 16 6.87 7.95 1.15
N VAL A 17 5.84 7.75 0.33
CA VAL A 17 4.49 7.36 0.78
C VAL A 17 3.95 6.29 -0.14
N VAL A 18 3.72 5.09 0.42
CA VAL A 18 3.16 3.95 -0.32
C VAL A 18 1.86 3.50 0.32
N LEU A 19 0.84 3.31 -0.49
CA LEU A 19 -0.44 2.76 -0.07
C LEU A 19 -0.74 1.48 -0.86
N PHE A 20 -0.65 0.34 -0.19
CA PHE A 20 -1.20 -0.91 -0.70
C PHE A 20 -2.71 -0.90 -0.49
N MET A 21 -3.48 -0.92 -1.57
CA MET A 21 -4.93 -0.71 -1.53
C MET A 21 -5.66 -1.63 -2.51
N LYS A 22 -6.99 -1.69 -2.38
CA LYS A 22 -7.86 -2.40 -3.33
C LYS A 22 -8.39 -1.40 -4.36
N GLY A 23 -8.00 -1.56 -5.62
CA GLY A 23 -8.25 -0.60 -6.69
C GLY A 23 -7.17 0.50 -6.75
N SER A 24 -7.53 1.65 -7.27
CA SER A 24 -6.63 2.80 -7.45
C SER A 24 -7.12 4.05 -6.70
N PRO A 25 -6.29 5.09 -6.52
CA PRO A 25 -6.73 6.35 -5.90
C PRO A 25 -7.88 7.05 -6.63
N GLN A 26 -8.01 6.80 -7.95
CA GLN A 26 -9.08 7.33 -8.78
C GLN A 26 -10.34 6.44 -8.74
N PHE A 27 -10.14 5.12 -8.66
CA PHE A 27 -11.20 4.11 -8.63
C PHE A 27 -10.97 3.14 -7.47
N PRO A 28 -11.25 3.53 -6.22
CA PRO A 28 -11.10 2.65 -5.07
C PRO A 28 -12.19 1.58 -5.09
N MET A 29 -11.79 0.31 -4.91
CA MET A 29 -12.69 -0.85 -4.93
C MET A 29 -13.09 -1.32 -3.52
N CYS A 30 -12.73 -0.55 -2.49
CA CYS A 30 -13.02 -0.83 -1.09
C CYS A 30 -13.18 0.48 -0.31
N GLY A 31 -14.18 0.58 0.56
CA GLY A 31 -14.44 1.79 1.36
C GLY A 31 -13.26 2.21 2.23
N PHE A 32 -12.55 1.26 2.85
CA PHE A 32 -11.34 1.56 3.64
C PHE A 32 -10.20 2.13 2.78
N SER A 33 -10.00 1.57 1.59
CA SER A 33 -9.01 2.06 0.63
C SER A 33 -9.34 3.47 0.14
N GLY A 34 -10.61 3.75 -0.18
CA GLY A 34 -11.06 5.10 -0.54
C GLY A 34 -10.87 6.11 0.59
N ARG A 35 -11.18 5.71 1.83
CA ARG A 35 -11.02 6.57 3.02
C ARG A 35 -9.55 6.88 3.31
N ALA A 36 -8.65 5.91 3.18
CA ALA A 36 -7.21 6.13 3.34
C ALA A 36 -6.68 7.16 2.32
N VAL A 37 -7.06 7.04 1.05
CA VAL A 37 -6.70 8.02 0.00
C VAL A 37 -7.23 9.42 0.33
N GLN A 38 -8.49 9.53 0.78
CA GLN A 38 -9.07 10.83 1.16
C GLN A 38 -8.32 11.47 2.33
N LEU A 39 -8.01 10.71 3.38
CA LEU A 39 -7.27 11.22 4.53
C LEU A 39 -5.88 11.72 4.15
N LEU A 40 -5.14 10.97 3.34
CA LEU A 40 -3.82 11.39 2.85
C LEU A 40 -3.91 12.71 2.06
N LYS A 41 -4.92 12.85 1.18
CA LYS A 41 -5.18 14.10 0.46
C LYS A 41 -5.51 15.25 1.42
N SER A 42 -6.33 15.01 2.44
CA SER A 42 -6.66 16.02 3.47
C SER A 42 -5.46 16.45 4.31
N CYS A 43 -4.48 15.56 4.50
CA CYS A 43 -3.20 15.88 5.14
C CYS A 43 -2.21 16.64 4.22
N GLY A 44 -2.62 16.95 2.98
CA GLY A 44 -1.77 17.66 2.01
C GLY A 44 -0.80 16.76 1.23
N VAL A 45 -0.94 15.44 1.32
CA VAL A 45 -0.10 14.51 0.55
C VAL A 45 -0.54 14.52 -0.91
N SER A 46 0.28 15.11 -1.78
CA SER A 46 -0.01 15.24 -3.21
C SER A 46 0.49 14.06 -4.05
N GLN A 47 1.52 13.35 -3.57
CA GLN A 47 2.15 12.23 -4.26
C GLN A 47 2.16 11.00 -3.36
N ILE A 48 1.47 9.95 -3.82
CA ILE A 48 1.50 8.63 -3.19
C ILE A 48 1.76 7.58 -4.27
N LYS A 49 2.56 6.57 -3.93
CA LYS A 49 2.64 5.34 -4.71
C LYS A 49 1.51 4.43 -4.28
N ALA A 50 0.47 4.30 -5.10
CA ALA A 50 -0.59 3.32 -4.85
C ALA A 50 -0.26 1.99 -5.55
N VAL A 51 -0.45 0.89 -4.84
CA VAL A 51 -0.31 -0.47 -5.36
C VAL A 51 -1.65 -1.18 -5.24
N ASP A 52 -2.24 -1.57 -6.37
CA ASP A 52 -3.50 -2.32 -6.39
C ASP A 52 -3.23 -3.80 -6.14
N VAL A 53 -3.53 -4.27 -4.94
CA VAL A 53 -3.34 -5.67 -4.55
C VAL A 53 -4.37 -6.61 -5.17
N LEU A 54 -5.38 -6.11 -5.88
CA LEU A 54 -6.33 -6.94 -6.61
C LEU A 54 -5.76 -7.46 -7.94
N GLN A 55 -4.72 -6.80 -8.47
CA GLN A 55 -4.07 -7.20 -9.73
C GLN A 55 -3.03 -8.31 -9.53
N ASP A 56 -2.53 -8.48 -8.30
CA ASP A 56 -1.46 -9.42 -7.99
C ASP A 56 -1.70 -10.07 -6.61
N GLU A 57 -2.11 -11.34 -6.64
CA GLU A 57 -2.38 -12.12 -5.44
C GLU A 57 -1.11 -12.41 -4.63
N ALA A 58 0.04 -12.52 -5.29
CA ALA A 58 1.31 -12.74 -4.62
C ALA A 58 1.72 -11.50 -3.81
N ILE A 59 1.58 -10.29 -4.38
CA ILE A 59 1.77 -9.03 -3.65
C ILE A 59 0.75 -8.90 -2.52
N ARG A 60 -0.52 -9.26 -2.75
CA ARG A 60 -1.57 -9.20 -1.73
C ARG A 60 -1.27 -10.05 -0.51
N GLN A 61 -0.73 -11.25 -0.71
CA GLN A 61 -0.38 -12.12 0.39
C GLN A 61 0.98 -11.72 0.99
N GLY A 62 1.95 -11.41 0.14
CA GLY A 62 3.29 -11.01 0.53
C GLY A 62 3.30 -9.77 1.43
N ILE A 63 2.48 -8.76 1.15
CA ILE A 63 2.45 -7.54 1.97
C ILE A 63 1.91 -7.78 3.38
N LYS A 64 0.97 -8.71 3.54
CA LYS A 64 0.47 -9.08 4.88
C LYS A 64 1.55 -9.76 5.71
N GLU A 65 2.33 -10.61 5.07
CA GLU A 65 3.46 -11.30 5.70
C GLU A 65 4.59 -10.31 6.01
N TYR A 66 4.91 -9.41 5.08
CA TYR A 66 5.94 -8.38 5.24
C TYR A 66 5.65 -7.46 6.44
N ALA A 67 4.41 -6.98 6.56
CA ALA A 67 3.96 -6.13 7.65
C ALA A 67 3.66 -6.89 8.95
N ASN A 68 3.60 -8.23 8.89
CA ASN A 68 2.94 -9.07 9.90
C ASN A 68 1.53 -8.53 10.27
N TRP A 69 0.76 -8.12 9.26
CA TRP A 69 -0.55 -7.48 9.41
C TRP A 69 -1.59 -8.04 8.42
N PRO A 70 -2.76 -8.49 8.88
CA PRO A 70 -3.65 -9.31 8.04
C PRO A 70 -4.55 -8.50 7.08
N THR A 71 -4.65 -7.17 7.25
CA THR A 71 -5.67 -6.36 6.56
C THR A 71 -5.09 -5.40 5.51
N ILE A 72 -5.97 -4.89 4.63
CA ILE A 72 -5.69 -3.93 3.56
C ILE A 72 -6.81 -2.87 3.60
N PRO A 73 -6.53 -1.57 3.43
CA PRO A 73 -5.27 -0.96 2.98
C PRO A 73 -4.14 -0.99 4.01
N GLN A 74 -2.90 -0.89 3.55
CA GLN A 74 -1.70 -0.70 4.39
C GLN A 74 -0.89 0.50 3.90
N LEU A 75 -0.54 1.39 4.83
CA LEU A 75 0.23 2.60 4.58
C LEU A 75 1.68 2.41 5.05
N TYR A 76 2.61 2.82 4.21
CA TYR A 76 4.02 2.98 4.53
C TYR A 76 4.46 4.42 4.30
N VAL A 77 5.30 4.92 5.20
CA VAL A 77 5.91 6.24 5.09
C VAL A 77 7.41 6.10 5.31
N LYS A 78 8.20 6.53 4.33
CA LYS A 78 9.67 6.41 4.32
C LYS A 78 10.18 5.00 4.63
N GLY A 79 9.51 3.99 4.07
CA GLY A 79 9.83 2.58 4.30
C GLY A 79 9.31 2.00 5.62
N GLU A 80 8.72 2.80 6.51
CA GLU A 80 8.17 2.31 7.78
C GLU A 80 6.68 2.00 7.65
N PHE A 81 6.25 0.88 8.22
CA PHE A 81 4.84 0.49 8.28
C PHE A 81 4.09 1.37 9.30
N VAL A 82 2.98 1.97 8.87
CA VAL A 82 2.14 2.85 9.70
C VAL A 82 0.88 2.13 10.20
N GLY A 83 0.21 1.37 9.33
CA GLY A 83 -1.06 0.69 9.65
C GLY A 83 -1.89 0.30 8.43
#